data_AF-A0A969T254-F1
#
_entry.id   AF-A0A969T254-F1
#
_cell.length_a   1.000
_cell.length_b   1.000
_cell.length_c   1.000
_cell.angle_alpha   90.00
_cell.angle_beta   90.00
_cell.angle_gamma   90.00
#
_symmetry.space_group_name_H-M   'P 1'
#
loop_
_entity.id
_entity.type
_entity.pdbx_description
1 polymer ?
#
loop_
_entity_poly.entity_id
_entity_poly.type
_entity_poly.pdbx_seq_one_letter_code
_entity_poly.pdbx_strand_id
1 'polypeptide(L)'
;MSLYGGSTAVNFDVKLDDLGDGKVQVNVNVGDGYFADLRGLFFNISDDSLLSSLSVNKSLSPHVTTFATGSVSSVGSNSNNVNGGKDKLAFDFGVEIGDEGIGKGKLDIRSTSFVLEDASKKLNVNYFSQQSFGIRMMSVGTSANSRGGSSKLSAVNLPPVVVVTAPPEEEKPVEVPEPGATVALALATIAAAKFVKRHKESGAEKAIVA
;
A
#
# COMPACT_ATOMS: atom_id res chain seq x y z
N MET A 1 -6.43 -32.50 5.74
CA MET A 1 -5.68 -32.81 4.50
C MET A 1 -4.40 -31.98 4.53
N SER A 2 -3.24 -32.57 4.83
CA SER A 2 -1.98 -31.81 4.94
C SER A 2 -1.37 -31.62 3.55
N LEU A 3 -1.29 -30.37 3.09
CA LEU A 3 -0.87 -29.95 1.74
C LEU A 3 0.66 -29.92 1.56
N TYR A 4 1.44 -30.25 2.60
CA TYR A 4 2.85 -29.86 2.68
C TYR A 4 3.77 -31.10 2.70
N GLY A 5 4.32 -31.47 1.53
CA GLY A 5 5.35 -32.50 1.43
C GLY A 5 6.71 -31.96 1.88
N GLY A 6 7.13 -32.20 3.13
CA GLY A 6 8.46 -31.80 3.62
C GLY A 6 8.69 -30.28 3.78
N SER A 7 7.67 -29.47 3.56
CA SER A 7 7.68 -28.01 3.71
C SER A 7 7.04 -27.60 5.04
N THR A 8 7.63 -26.63 5.74
CA THR A 8 6.97 -26.02 6.90
C THR A 8 5.78 -25.21 6.41
N ALA A 9 4.57 -25.51 6.90
CA ALA A 9 3.40 -24.68 6.64
C ALA A 9 3.57 -23.34 7.36
N VAL A 10 3.53 -22.24 6.61
CA VAL A 10 3.65 -20.88 7.12
C VAL A 10 2.48 -20.10 6.56
N ASN A 11 1.74 -19.44 7.44
CA ASN A 11 0.70 -18.52 7.00
C ASN A 11 1.36 -17.29 6.37
N PHE A 12 0.76 -16.73 5.33
CA PHE A 12 1.22 -15.51 4.69
C PHE A 12 0.01 -14.79 4.12
N ASP A 13 0.17 -13.48 3.94
CA ASP A 13 -0.86 -12.61 3.41
C ASP A 13 -0.34 -11.95 2.14
N VAL A 14 -1.18 -11.97 1.11
CA VAL A 14 -0.98 -11.20 -0.13
C VAL A 14 -2.14 -10.24 -0.27
N LYS A 15 -1.84 -8.95 -0.40
CA LYS A 15 -2.82 -7.89 -0.67
C LYS A 15 -2.48 -7.21 -1.99
N LEU A 16 -3.49 -6.93 -2.77
CA LEU A 16 -3.37 -6.30 -4.08
C LEU A 16 -4.10 -4.97 -4.04
N ASP A 17 -3.41 -3.90 -4.40
CA ASP A 17 -3.96 -2.55 -4.47
C ASP A 17 -3.88 -2.03 -5.91
N ASP A 18 -4.98 -1.47 -6.40
CA ASP A 18 -4.97 -0.73 -7.66
C ASP A 18 -4.38 0.66 -7.41
N LEU A 19 -3.25 0.96 -8.04
CA LEU A 19 -2.60 2.26 -7.91
C LEU A 19 -3.15 3.30 -8.89
N GLY A 20 -4.11 2.93 -9.73
CA GLY A 20 -4.49 3.70 -10.89
C GLY A 20 -3.51 3.55 -12.05
N ASP A 21 -3.84 4.16 -13.19
CA ASP A 21 -3.02 4.19 -14.41
C ASP A 21 -2.58 2.83 -14.97
N GLY A 22 -3.25 1.75 -14.58
CA GLY A 22 -2.94 0.41 -15.06
C GLY A 22 -1.83 -0.29 -14.28
N LYS A 23 -1.59 0.09 -13.03
CA LYS A 23 -0.59 -0.50 -12.14
C LYS A 23 -1.25 -1.17 -10.93
N VAL A 24 -0.68 -2.30 -10.53
CA VAL A 24 -1.13 -3.04 -9.34
C VAL A 24 0.03 -3.21 -8.39
N GLN A 25 -0.13 -2.78 -7.15
CA GLN A 25 0.82 -3.07 -6.08
C GLN A 25 0.49 -4.41 -5.43
N VAL A 26 1.50 -5.26 -5.32
CA VAL A 26 1.44 -6.51 -4.57
C VAL A 26 2.16 -6.31 -3.25
N ASN A 27 1.47 -6.52 -2.15
CA ASN A 27 2.03 -6.50 -0.81
C ASN A 27 2.05 -7.92 -0.26
N VAL A 28 3.20 -8.40 0.18
CA VAL A 28 3.40 -9.76 0.70
C VAL A 28 3.91 -9.66 2.13
N ASN A 29 3.27 -10.38 3.04
CA ASN A 29 3.64 -10.42 4.45
C ASN A 29 3.74 -11.87 4.92
N VAL A 30 4.76 -12.16 5.73
CA VAL A 30 4.80 -13.37 6.54
C VAL A 30 3.72 -13.26 7.61
N GLY A 31 2.89 -14.29 7.75
CA GLY A 31 1.78 -14.29 8.69
C GLY A 31 2.23 -14.35 10.14
N ASP A 32 1.32 -13.92 11.02
CA ASP A 32 1.58 -13.82 12.45
C ASP A 32 2.00 -15.16 13.08
N GLY A 33 2.87 -15.07 14.10
CA GLY A 33 3.40 -16.23 14.82
C GLY A 33 4.57 -16.94 14.11
N TYR A 34 4.95 -16.50 12.91
CA TYR A 34 6.07 -17.07 12.16
C TYR A 34 7.16 -16.04 11.86
N PHE A 35 8.40 -16.50 11.87
CA PHE A 35 9.56 -15.79 11.33
C PHE A 35 9.99 -16.52 10.06
N ALA A 36 10.04 -15.79 8.95
CA ALA A 36 10.42 -16.34 7.66
C ALA A 36 10.99 -15.22 6.78
N ASP A 37 11.95 -15.56 5.93
CA ASP A 37 12.56 -14.67 4.96
C ASP A 37 11.90 -14.91 3.60
N LEU A 38 11.26 -13.88 3.04
CA LEU A 38 10.57 -13.94 1.76
C LEU A 38 11.58 -14.06 0.63
N ARG A 39 11.40 -15.07 -0.21
CA ARG A 39 12.34 -15.39 -1.29
C ARG A 39 11.73 -15.31 -2.68
N GLY A 40 10.42 -15.57 -2.79
CA GLY A 40 9.72 -15.38 -4.04
C GLY A 40 8.22 -15.56 -3.90
N LEU A 41 7.50 -14.90 -4.80
CA LEU A 41 6.06 -15.03 -4.98
C LEU A 41 5.81 -15.52 -6.41
N PHE A 42 4.86 -16.42 -6.56
CA PHE A 42 4.45 -17.02 -7.81
C PHE A 42 2.94 -16.92 -7.91
N PHE A 43 2.38 -16.59 -9.07
CA PHE A 43 0.94 -16.47 -9.20
C PHE A 43 0.47 -16.63 -10.65
N ASN A 44 -0.79 -17.01 -10.78
CA ASN A 44 -1.48 -17.04 -12.07
C ASN A 44 -2.18 -15.72 -12.34
N ILE A 45 -2.47 -15.48 -13.61
CA ILE A 45 -3.26 -14.34 -14.06
C ILE A 45 -4.41 -14.84 -14.93
N SER A 46 -5.58 -14.20 -14.85
CA SER A 46 -6.77 -14.67 -15.57
C SER A 46 -6.74 -14.41 -17.09
N ASP A 47 -5.76 -13.66 -17.58
CA ASP A 47 -5.64 -13.22 -18.98
C ASP A 47 -4.19 -13.39 -19.47
N ASP A 48 -3.90 -14.55 -20.07
CA ASP A 48 -2.58 -14.94 -20.57
C ASP A 48 -1.99 -13.97 -21.60
N SER A 49 -2.84 -13.15 -22.26
CA SER A 49 -2.38 -12.16 -23.24
C SER A 49 -1.47 -11.09 -22.63
N LEU A 50 -1.53 -10.90 -21.30
CA LEU A 50 -0.68 -9.98 -20.55
C LEU A 50 0.75 -10.51 -20.40
N LEU A 51 0.99 -11.83 -20.47
CA LEU A 51 2.27 -12.44 -20.06
C LEU A 51 3.47 -12.00 -20.90
N SER A 52 3.26 -11.55 -22.13
CA SER A 52 4.33 -11.06 -23.00
C SER A 52 4.88 -9.68 -22.60
N SER A 53 4.10 -8.89 -21.87
CA SER A 53 4.42 -7.50 -21.51
C SER A 53 4.31 -7.19 -20.02
N LEU A 54 3.86 -8.16 -19.22
CA LEU A 54 3.77 -8.06 -17.77
C LEU A 54 5.18 -7.96 -17.17
N SER A 55 5.39 -6.95 -16.33
CA SER A 55 6.70 -6.66 -15.76
C SER A 55 6.59 -6.10 -14.34
N VAL A 56 7.73 -6.05 -13.64
CA VAL A 56 7.86 -5.39 -12.34
C VAL A 56 8.50 -4.02 -12.53
N ASN A 57 7.87 -2.97 -12.01
CA ASN A 57 8.48 -1.64 -11.92
C ASN A 57 9.61 -1.67 -10.87
N LYS A 58 10.85 -1.86 -11.33
CA LYS A 58 12.03 -2.03 -10.47
C LYS A 58 12.35 -0.82 -9.60
N SER A 59 12.01 0.39 -10.06
CA SER A 59 12.23 1.63 -9.29
C SER A 59 11.38 1.67 -8.01
N LEU A 60 10.17 1.09 -8.08
CA LEU A 60 9.22 1.01 -6.96
C LEU A 60 9.27 -0.33 -6.22
N SER A 61 10.21 -1.21 -6.56
CA SER A 61 10.25 -2.59 -6.08
C SER A 61 11.66 -2.97 -5.60
N PRO A 62 12.17 -2.34 -4.54
CA PRO A 62 13.60 -2.40 -4.17
C PRO A 62 14.11 -3.78 -3.78
N HIS A 63 13.22 -4.66 -3.31
CA HIS A 63 13.59 -6.02 -2.93
C HIS A 63 13.47 -7.04 -4.07
N VAL A 64 12.92 -6.65 -5.23
CA VAL A 64 12.73 -7.56 -6.36
C VAL A 64 14.00 -7.64 -7.20
N THR A 65 14.69 -8.77 -7.17
CA THR A 65 15.96 -8.97 -7.89
C THR A 65 15.74 -9.37 -9.34
N THR A 66 14.82 -10.30 -9.62
CA THR A 66 14.42 -10.69 -10.98
C THR A 66 12.99 -11.23 -11.05
N PHE A 67 12.45 -11.43 -12.24
CA PHE A 67 11.13 -12.01 -12.47
C PHE A 67 11.12 -12.87 -13.76
N ALA A 68 10.09 -13.69 -13.93
CA ALA A 68 9.82 -14.44 -15.15
C ALA A 68 8.32 -14.57 -15.40
N THR A 69 7.93 -14.77 -16.66
CA THR A 69 6.55 -15.04 -17.10
C THR A 69 6.48 -16.38 -17.85
N GLY A 70 5.28 -16.93 -18.04
CA GLY A 70 5.04 -18.19 -18.75
C GLY A 70 4.90 -19.37 -17.79
N SER A 71 5.53 -20.52 -18.05
CA SER A 71 5.43 -21.68 -17.15
C SER A 71 6.52 -21.62 -16.06
N VAL A 72 6.23 -20.90 -14.97
CA VAL A 72 7.23 -20.53 -13.95
C VAL A 72 7.10 -21.38 -12.69
N SER A 73 8.10 -22.22 -12.42
CA SER A 73 8.23 -22.96 -11.15
C SER A 73 9.48 -22.59 -10.34
N SER A 74 10.33 -21.75 -10.93
CA SER A 74 11.59 -21.24 -10.37
C SER A 74 11.94 -19.92 -11.05
N VAL A 75 12.53 -18.97 -10.31
CA VAL A 75 12.94 -17.66 -10.84
C VAL A 75 14.24 -17.22 -10.21
N GLY A 76 15.20 -16.78 -11.03
CA GLY A 76 16.50 -16.33 -10.56
C GLY A 76 17.33 -17.49 -10.02
N SER A 77 17.81 -17.37 -8.79
CA SER A 77 18.58 -18.41 -8.11
C SER A 77 17.81 -19.73 -7.99
N ASN A 78 18.55 -20.84 -8.05
CA ASN A 78 18.02 -22.19 -7.89
C ASN A 78 17.29 -22.40 -6.55
N SER A 79 17.56 -21.58 -5.52
CA SER A 79 16.89 -21.66 -4.22
C SER A 79 15.47 -21.07 -4.21
N ASN A 80 15.11 -20.26 -5.22
CA ASN A 80 13.78 -19.67 -5.36
C ASN A 80 12.88 -20.52 -6.29
N ASN A 81 12.38 -21.62 -5.74
CA ASN A 81 11.47 -22.54 -6.44
C ASN A 81 10.35 -23.06 -5.54
N VAL A 82 9.20 -23.35 -6.14
CA VAL A 82 8.03 -23.93 -5.47
C VAL A 82 7.89 -25.45 -5.67
N ASN A 83 8.89 -26.08 -6.27
CA ASN A 83 8.95 -27.51 -6.62
C ASN A 83 9.02 -28.49 -5.43
N GLY A 84 8.84 -28.02 -4.19
CA GLY A 84 8.79 -28.85 -2.99
C GLY A 84 7.38 -29.08 -2.42
N GLY A 85 6.35 -28.50 -3.04
CA GLY A 85 4.96 -28.86 -2.73
C GLY A 85 4.62 -30.28 -3.19
N LYS A 86 3.49 -30.83 -2.71
CA LYS A 86 2.98 -32.13 -3.20
C LYS A 86 2.66 -32.09 -4.69
N ASP A 87 2.18 -30.94 -5.15
CA ASP A 87 1.88 -30.67 -6.54
C ASP A 87 2.97 -29.74 -7.09
N LYS A 88 3.73 -30.24 -8.08
CA LYS A 88 4.67 -29.41 -8.83
C LYS A 88 3.85 -28.51 -9.74
N LEU A 89 3.51 -27.32 -9.24
CA LEU A 89 2.76 -26.33 -9.99
C LEU A 89 3.73 -25.34 -10.64
N ALA A 90 3.48 -25.08 -11.91
CA ALA A 90 4.00 -23.90 -12.59
C ALA A 90 2.94 -22.80 -12.50
N PHE A 91 3.42 -21.56 -12.46
CA PHE A 91 2.61 -20.36 -12.37
C PHE A 91 2.91 -19.45 -13.54
N ASP A 92 1.97 -18.57 -13.89
CA ASP A 92 2.12 -17.68 -15.04
C ASP A 92 3.19 -16.60 -14.82
N PHE A 93 3.43 -16.23 -13.56
CA PHE A 93 4.41 -15.25 -13.16
C PHE A 93 5.16 -15.70 -11.91
N GLY A 94 6.44 -15.34 -11.83
CA GLY A 94 7.22 -15.49 -10.61
C GLY A 94 8.19 -14.34 -10.40
N VAL A 95 8.40 -14.00 -9.14
CA VAL A 95 9.36 -12.97 -8.72
C VAL A 95 10.36 -13.54 -7.73
N GLU A 96 11.61 -13.10 -7.86
CA GLU A 96 12.66 -13.33 -6.88
C GLU A 96 12.79 -12.10 -5.98
N ILE A 97 12.81 -12.35 -4.67
CA ILE A 97 12.90 -11.34 -3.62
C ILE A 97 14.19 -11.57 -2.83
N GLY A 98 14.99 -10.51 -2.71
CA GLY A 98 16.22 -10.48 -1.92
C GLY A 98 17.26 -11.54 -2.29
N ASP A 99 18.09 -11.85 -1.30
CA ASP A 99 19.14 -12.87 -1.39
C ASP A 99 18.72 -14.18 -0.72
N GLU A 100 19.47 -15.24 -0.97
CA GLU A 100 19.24 -16.52 -0.31
C GLU A 100 19.62 -16.49 1.19
N GLY A 101 18.60 -16.47 2.06
CA GLY A 101 18.73 -16.66 3.50
C GLY A 101 19.25 -15.43 4.26
N ILE A 102 19.27 -15.53 5.60
CA ILE A 102 19.49 -14.40 6.52
C ILE A 102 20.91 -14.31 7.10
N GLY A 103 21.89 -14.82 6.36
CA GLY A 103 23.29 -14.84 6.78
C GLY A 103 23.89 -13.43 6.94
N LYS A 104 25.14 -13.36 7.42
CA LYS A 104 25.85 -12.08 7.60
C LYS A 104 25.82 -11.24 6.32
N GLY A 105 25.34 -10.00 6.44
CA GLY A 105 25.26 -9.04 5.33
C GLY A 105 24.03 -9.21 4.42
N LYS A 106 23.12 -10.12 4.75
CA LYS A 106 21.87 -10.32 4.01
C LYS A 106 20.68 -9.74 4.77
N LEU A 107 19.63 -9.44 4.03
CA LEU A 107 18.37 -8.94 4.59
C LEU A 107 17.55 -10.09 5.19
N ASP A 108 16.68 -9.74 6.12
CA ASP A 108 15.61 -10.61 6.64
C ASP A 108 14.28 -10.00 6.22
N ILE A 109 13.81 -10.36 5.02
CA ILE A 109 12.68 -9.69 4.37
C ILE A 109 11.40 -10.39 4.81
N ARG A 110 10.73 -9.85 5.84
CA ARG A 110 9.49 -10.43 6.37
C ARG A 110 8.22 -9.83 5.77
N SER A 111 8.35 -8.68 5.12
CA SER A 111 7.34 -8.05 4.30
C SER A 111 8.00 -7.33 3.15
N THR A 112 7.29 -7.24 2.02
CA THR A 112 7.71 -6.41 0.90
C THR A 112 6.51 -6.02 0.06
N SER A 113 6.68 -4.96 -0.72
CA SER A 113 5.79 -4.65 -1.83
C SER A 113 6.56 -4.59 -3.15
N PHE A 114 5.85 -4.78 -4.25
CA PHE A 114 6.33 -4.52 -5.59
C PHE A 114 5.18 -4.13 -6.50
N VAL A 115 5.48 -3.39 -7.56
CA VAL A 115 4.48 -2.86 -8.48
C VAL A 115 4.56 -3.59 -9.81
N LEU A 116 3.42 -4.14 -10.24
CA LEU A 116 3.24 -4.74 -11.56
C LEU A 116 2.73 -3.67 -12.53
N GLU A 117 3.24 -3.73 -13.76
CA GLU A 117 2.80 -2.92 -14.88
C GLU A 117 2.83 -3.76 -16.16
N ASP A 118 1.96 -3.42 -17.11
CA ASP A 118 1.90 -4.08 -18.40
C ASP A 118 1.85 -3.04 -19.52
N ALA A 119 2.70 -3.22 -20.52
CA ALA A 119 2.84 -2.28 -21.63
C ALA A 119 1.75 -2.43 -22.70
N SER A 120 1.04 -3.56 -22.75
CA SER A 120 -0.03 -3.83 -23.71
C SER A 120 -1.39 -3.33 -23.23
N LYS A 121 -1.66 -3.40 -21.92
CA LYS A 121 -2.98 -3.15 -21.35
C LYS A 121 -2.87 -2.67 -19.90
N LYS A 122 -3.79 -1.80 -19.50
CA LYS A 122 -3.89 -1.35 -18.11
C LYS A 122 -4.23 -2.52 -17.19
N LEU A 123 -3.38 -2.79 -16.19
CA LEU A 123 -3.67 -3.75 -15.13
C LEU A 123 -4.68 -3.19 -14.14
N ASN A 124 -5.43 -4.10 -13.52
CA ASN A 124 -6.22 -3.85 -12.33
C ASN A 124 -6.27 -5.15 -11.51
N VAL A 125 -6.75 -5.08 -10.29
CA VAL A 125 -6.74 -6.22 -9.36
C VAL A 125 -7.62 -7.40 -9.79
N ASN A 126 -8.56 -7.22 -10.72
CA ASN A 126 -9.47 -8.28 -11.15
C ASN A 126 -8.75 -9.41 -11.88
N TYR A 127 -7.62 -9.13 -12.55
CA TYR A 127 -6.83 -10.16 -13.23
C TYR A 127 -6.22 -11.19 -12.29
N PHE A 128 -6.13 -10.88 -11.00
CA PHE A 128 -5.53 -11.71 -9.97
C PHE A 128 -6.58 -12.32 -9.03
N SER A 129 -7.86 -11.94 -9.20
CA SER A 129 -8.95 -12.47 -8.40
C SER A 129 -9.16 -13.95 -8.67
N GLN A 130 -9.31 -14.74 -7.61
CA GLN A 130 -9.49 -16.20 -7.65
C GLN A 130 -8.35 -16.94 -8.37
N GLN A 131 -7.17 -16.31 -8.47
CA GLN A 131 -5.97 -16.95 -9.01
C GLN A 131 -5.19 -17.66 -7.92
N SER A 132 -4.43 -18.67 -8.33
CA SER A 132 -3.56 -19.44 -7.45
C SER A 132 -2.27 -18.69 -7.18
N PHE A 133 -1.83 -18.72 -5.92
CA PHE A 133 -0.56 -18.19 -5.47
C PHE A 133 0.34 -19.31 -4.94
N GLY A 134 1.64 -19.12 -5.14
CA GLY A 134 2.72 -19.88 -4.54
C GLY A 134 3.70 -18.93 -3.86
N ILE A 135 4.35 -19.41 -2.82
CA ILE A 135 5.32 -18.61 -2.07
C ILE A 135 6.51 -19.47 -1.67
N ARG A 136 7.69 -18.87 -1.79
CA ARG A 136 8.95 -19.40 -1.29
C ARG A 136 9.37 -18.58 -0.08
N MET A 137 9.56 -19.26 1.05
CA MET A 137 10.13 -18.66 2.26
C MET A 137 11.28 -19.48 2.81
N MET A 138 12.37 -18.81 3.16
CA MET A 138 13.55 -19.39 3.77
C MET A 138 13.62 -19.03 5.25
N SER A 139 14.54 -19.67 5.96
CA SER A 139 14.80 -19.40 7.37
C SER A 139 13.50 -19.36 8.19
N VAL A 140 12.71 -20.44 8.13
CA VAL A 140 11.38 -20.49 8.72
C VAL A 140 11.45 -20.99 10.16
N GLY A 141 10.71 -20.34 11.05
CA GLY A 141 10.62 -20.70 12.46
C GLY A 141 9.45 -20.02 13.19
N THR A 142 9.21 -20.41 14.44
CA THR A 142 8.25 -19.75 15.33
C THR A 142 8.91 -18.74 16.28
N SER A 143 10.23 -18.62 16.22
CA SER A 143 11.01 -17.60 16.96
C SER A 143 12.17 -17.11 16.11
N ALA A 144 12.63 -15.88 16.37
CA ALA A 144 13.74 -15.27 15.63
C ALA A 144 15.03 -16.12 15.66
N ASN A 145 15.27 -16.82 16.77
CA ASN A 145 16.50 -17.58 17.01
C ASN A 145 16.43 -19.06 16.59
N SER A 146 15.27 -19.53 16.13
CA SER A 146 15.07 -20.94 15.73
C SER A 146 14.36 -21.00 14.38
N ARG A 147 15.13 -20.71 13.32
CA ARG A 147 14.65 -20.49 11.95
C ARG A 147 15.32 -21.43 10.94
N GLY A 148 15.45 -22.72 11.26
CA GLY A 148 16.10 -23.71 10.39
C GLY A 148 15.20 -24.26 9.27
N GLY A 149 13.92 -23.88 9.26
CA GLY A 149 12.92 -24.41 8.34
C GLY A 149 12.95 -23.78 6.95
N SER A 150 12.14 -24.35 6.07
CA SER A 150 11.98 -23.90 4.70
C SER A 150 10.53 -24.14 4.28
N SER A 151 9.92 -23.14 3.63
CA SER A 151 8.56 -23.23 3.11
C SER A 151 8.54 -23.06 1.59
N LYS A 152 7.82 -23.97 0.95
CA LYS A 152 7.51 -24.01 -0.48
C LYS A 152 6.03 -24.33 -0.60
N LEU A 153 5.21 -23.29 -0.68
CA LEU A 153 3.77 -23.43 -0.77
C LEU A 153 3.31 -23.16 -2.20
N SER A 154 2.32 -23.91 -2.63
CA SER A 154 1.69 -23.78 -3.95
C SER A 154 0.19 -23.96 -3.80
N ALA A 155 -0.59 -23.35 -4.69
CA ALA A 155 -2.05 -23.40 -4.73
C ALA A 155 -2.76 -22.81 -3.51
N VAL A 156 -2.27 -21.68 -2.99
CA VAL A 156 -3.08 -20.84 -2.09
C VAL A 156 -4.04 -20.03 -2.95
N ASN A 157 -5.34 -20.29 -2.82
CA ASN A 157 -6.36 -19.47 -3.47
C ASN A 157 -6.68 -18.30 -2.54
N LEU A 158 -6.39 -17.07 -2.98
CA LEU A 158 -6.77 -15.90 -2.20
C LEU A 158 -8.30 -15.75 -2.24
N PRO A 159 -8.94 -15.32 -1.13
CA PRO A 159 -10.32 -14.88 -1.19
C PRO A 159 -10.46 -13.70 -2.17
N PRO A 160 -11.66 -13.47 -2.75
CA PRO A 160 -11.88 -12.42 -3.73
C PRO A 160 -11.38 -11.06 -3.20
N VAL A 161 -10.59 -10.37 -4.02
CA VAL A 161 -10.00 -9.07 -3.69
C VAL A 161 -11.13 -8.08 -3.45
N VAL A 162 -11.21 -7.53 -2.24
CA VAL A 162 -12.09 -6.40 -1.94
C VAL A 162 -11.35 -5.15 -2.42
N VAL A 163 -11.80 -4.57 -3.53
CA VAL A 163 -11.27 -3.28 -3.99
C VAL A 163 -11.65 -2.24 -2.95
N VAL A 164 -10.71 -1.86 -2.09
CA VAL A 164 -10.88 -0.66 -1.27
C VAL A 164 -10.63 0.51 -2.21
N THR A 165 -11.67 0.92 -2.94
CA THR A 165 -11.67 2.23 -3.58
C THR A 165 -11.38 3.23 -2.46
N ALA A 166 -10.36 4.07 -2.65
CA ALA A 166 -10.06 5.14 -1.71
C ALA A 166 -11.36 5.82 -1.24
N PRO A 167 -11.49 6.20 0.05
CA PRO A 167 -12.64 6.98 0.50
C PRO A 167 -12.87 8.11 -0.51
N PRO A 168 -14.12 8.33 -0.97
CA PRO A 168 -14.39 9.42 -1.91
C PRO A 168 -13.74 10.68 -1.35
N GLU A 169 -12.93 11.34 -2.19
CA GLU A 169 -12.38 12.66 -1.89
C GLU A 169 -13.53 13.48 -1.30
N GLU A 170 -13.42 13.86 -0.02
CA GLU A 170 -14.40 14.76 0.59
C GLU A 170 -14.41 16.00 -0.29
N GLU A 171 -15.48 16.18 -1.07
CA GLU A 171 -15.71 17.40 -1.83
C GLU A 171 -15.56 18.54 -0.83
N LYS A 172 -14.52 19.37 -1.02
CA LYS A 172 -14.35 20.58 -0.20
C LYS A 172 -15.70 21.29 -0.17
N PRO A 173 -16.21 21.68 1.01
CA PRO A 173 -17.52 22.31 1.11
C PRO A 173 -17.60 23.44 0.10
N VAL A 174 -18.55 23.36 -0.84
CA VAL A 174 -18.87 24.47 -1.72
C VAL A 174 -19.23 25.64 -0.81
N GLU A 175 -18.42 26.71 -0.84
CA GLU A 175 -18.76 27.94 -0.14
C GLU A 175 -20.14 28.40 -0.64
N VAL A 176 -21.15 28.27 0.22
CA VAL A 176 -22.47 28.82 -0.06
C VAL A 176 -22.33 30.33 0.04
N PRO A 177 -22.56 31.11 -1.04
CA PRO A 177 -22.55 32.57 -0.92
C PRO A 177 -23.71 32.97 0.00
N GLU A 178 -23.37 33.61 1.12
CA GLU A 178 -24.36 34.09 2.08
C GLU A 178 -25.37 35.01 1.37
N PRO A 179 -26.70 34.80 1.52
CA PRO A 179 -27.67 35.78 1.05
C PRO A 179 -27.55 37.02 1.94
N GLY A 180 -27.21 38.14 1.30
CA GLY A 180 -26.99 39.42 1.96
C GLY A 180 -28.14 39.83 2.88
N ALA A 181 -27.85 39.95 4.16
CA ALA A 181 -28.68 40.65 5.13
C ALA A 181 -28.34 42.15 5.10
N THR A 182 -28.81 42.84 4.06
CA THR A 182 -28.75 44.30 3.98
C THR A 182 -30.12 44.89 4.30
N VAL A 183 -30.13 45.90 5.19
CA VAL A 183 -31.16 46.97 5.38
C VAL A 183 -32.37 46.55 6.25
N ALA A 184 -32.83 47.27 7.28
CA ALA A 184 -32.59 48.61 7.82
C ALA A 184 -33.11 48.71 9.27
N LEU A 185 -32.51 49.58 10.08
CA LEU A 185 -33.34 50.51 10.87
C LEU A 185 -32.63 51.87 10.96
N ALA A 186 -33.18 52.83 10.21
CA ALA A 186 -32.82 54.23 10.25
C ALA A 186 -33.59 54.93 11.38
N LEU A 187 -32.90 55.73 12.20
CA LEU A 187 -33.52 56.78 13.01
C LEU A 187 -32.67 58.07 12.98
N ALA A 188 -33.27 59.07 12.35
CA ALA A 188 -33.21 60.52 12.63
C ALA A 188 -31.92 61.31 12.37
N THR A 189 -31.81 61.75 11.12
CA THR A 189 -31.57 63.13 10.62
C THR A 189 -30.99 64.22 11.54
N ILE A 190 -29.93 64.81 11.02
CA ILE A 190 -29.31 66.13 11.26
C ILE A 190 -30.37 67.26 11.42
N ALA A 191 -30.30 68.03 12.51
CA ALA A 191 -30.72 69.44 12.50
C ALA A 191 -30.07 70.29 13.62
N ALA A 192 -29.37 71.32 13.15
CA ALA A 192 -29.31 72.68 13.69
C ALA A 192 -28.69 72.96 15.08
N ALA A 193 -27.51 73.57 15.00
CA ALA A 193 -27.00 74.61 15.88
C ALA A 193 -28.06 75.37 16.71
N LYS A 194 -27.86 75.42 18.03
CA LYS A 194 -28.25 76.58 18.85
C LYS A 194 -27.52 76.57 20.18
N PHE A 195 -26.75 77.64 20.38
CA PHE A 195 -26.76 78.44 21.61
C PHE A 195 -26.25 77.77 22.90
N VAL A 196 -25.11 78.25 23.43
CA VAL A 196 -25.06 79.08 24.66
C VAL A 196 -25.05 78.21 25.94
N LYS A 197 -24.19 78.37 26.94
CA LYS A 197 -23.19 79.36 27.36
C LYS A 197 -22.88 78.98 28.82
N ARG A 198 -21.60 79.02 29.21
CA ARG A 198 -21.10 79.15 30.60
C ARG A 198 -21.41 77.96 31.55
N HIS A 199 -20.62 77.62 32.55
CA HIS A 199 -19.45 78.21 33.20
C HIS A 199 -18.73 77.09 33.98
N LYS A 200 -17.39 77.18 34.11
CA LYS A 200 -16.60 77.02 35.37
C LYS A 200 -16.84 75.76 36.23
N GLU A 201 -15.85 74.92 36.58
CA GLU A 201 -14.65 75.16 37.41
C GLU A 201 -13.77 73.90 37.30
N SER A 202 -12.46 73.97 37.00
CA SER A 202 -11.31 74.35 37.85
C SER A 202 -10.73 73.19 38.70
N GLY A 203 -9.42 72.97 38.55
CA GLY A 203 -8.55 72.15 39.41
C GLY A 203 -7.65 71.21 38.58
N ALA A 204 -6.52 71.68 38.01
CA ALA A 204 -5.18 71.75 38.65
C ALA A 204 -4.58 70.34 38.87
N GLU A 205 -3.33 69.99 38.56
CA GLU A 205 -2.11 70.73 38.26
C GLU A 205 -1.02 69.72 37.78
N LYS A 206 -0.18 70.12 36.81
CA LYS A 206 1.28 69.84 36.58
C LYS A 206 1.88 68.41 36.76
N ALA A 207 2.98 68.01 36.12
CA ALA A 207 3.82 68.48 35.01
C ALA A 207 5.05 67.53 34.85
N ILE A 208 5.83 67.74 33.77
CA ILE A 208 7.29 67.51 33.62
C ILE A 208 7.72 66.03 33.46
N VAL A 209 8.17 65.56 32.29
CA VAL A 209 9.44 65.78 31.56
C VAL A 209 10.69 65.42 32.36
N ALA A 210 11.29 64.28 32.01
CA ALA A 210 12.72 64.13 31.77
C ALA A 210 12.91 63.00 30.76
#